data_AF-A0A6N4WYW6-F1
#
_entry.id   AF-A0A6N4WYW6-F1
#
_cell.length_a   1.000
_cell.length_b   1.000
_cell.length_c   1.000
_cell.angle_alpha   90.00
_cell.angle_beta   90.00
_cell.angle_gamma   90.00
#
_symmetry.space_group_name_H-M   'P 1'
#
loop_
_entity.id
_entity.type
_entity.pdbx_description
1 polymer ?
#
loop_
_entity_poly.entity_id
_entity_poly.type
_entity_poly.pdbx_seq_one_letter_code
_entity_poly.pdbx_strand_id
1 'polypeptide(L)'
;MPKIPQAEDDIAVRREEICKLFNPAPGKTAFHDWVNKGRIVKARGLTGYFLLNATRLRIRMPPVDVKAYRKDCSAEQQAQKELQLGYLAVLELDDRMFHVMPDIPFPDELTNADVQKVLHILDVHRPVYAEVEGDLEKAAYCKGILDALG
;
A
#
# COMPACT_ATOMS: atom_id res chain seq x y z
N MET A 1 -36.45 -15.04 3.09
CA MET A 1 -35.03 -14.63 3.14
C MET A 1 -34.97 -13.11 3.09
N PRO A 2 -34.31 -12.41 4.02
CA PRO A 2 -34.21 -10.95 3.95
C PRO A 2 -33.47 -10.53 2.66
N LYS A 3 -34.03 -9.58 1.93
CA LYS A 3 -33.42 -9.01 0.72
C LYS A 3 -32.05 -8.47 1.08
N ILE A 4 -31.02 -8.92 0.36
CA ILE A 4 -29.67 -8.39 0.48
C ILE A 4 -29.74 -6.94 0.01
N PRO A 5 -29.33 -5.94 0.80
CA PRO A 5 -29.14 -4.59 0.30
C PRO A 5 -28.11 -4.68 -0.84
N GLN A 6 -28.54 -4.43 -2.07
CA GLN A 6 -27.61 -4.28 -3.18
C GLN A 6 -27.08 -2.85 -3.11
N ALA A 7 -25.76 -2.71 -2.97
CA ALA A 7 -25.12 -1.43 -3.22
C ALA A 7 -25.26 -1.14 -4.72
N GLU A 8 -25.70 0.08 -5.07
CA GLU A 8 -25.78 0.52 -6.47
C GLU A 8 -24.37 0.55 -7.11
N ASP A 9 -23.38 1.00 -6.33
CA ASP A 9 -21.96 0.96 -6.69
C ASP A 9 -21.16 0.14 -5.67
N ASP A 10 -20.42 -0.86 -6.14
CA ASP A 10 -19.58 -1.73 -5.31
C ASP A 10 -18.19 -1.94 -5.93
N ILE A 11 -17.25 -2.38 -5.10
CA ILE A 11 -15.87 -2.67 -5.49
C ILE A 11 -15.46 -4.04 -4.98
N ALA A 12 -14.86 -4.83 -5.87
CA ALA A 12 -14.27 -6.11 -5.53
C ALA A 12 -12.88 -5.86 -4.90
N VAL A 13 -12.70 -6.30 -3.67
CA VAL A 13 -11.46 -6.14 -2.90
C VAL A 13 -10.99 -7.50 -2.37
N ARG A 14 -9.71 -7.58 -1.98
CA ARG A 14 -9.14 -8.79 -1.37
C ARG A 14 -9.52 -8.90 0.12
N ARG A 15 -9.16 -10.02 0.75
CA ARG A 15 -9.42 -10.30 2.16
C ARG A 15 -8.86 -9.21 3.08
N GLU A 16 -7.66 -8.73 2.77
CA GLU A 16 -6.91 -7.77 3.58
C GLU A 16 -7.70 -6.46 3.78
N GLU A 17 -8.32 -5.96 2.71
CA GLU A 17 -9.18 -4.78 2.77
C GLU A 17 -10.46 -5.00 3.59
N ILE A 18 -11.10 -6.17 3.47
CA ILE A 18 -12.26 -6.49 4.32
C ILE A 18 -11.84 -6.60 5.79
N CYS A 19 -10.66 -7.14 6.07
CA CYS A 19 -10.14 -7.26 7.44
C CYS A 19 -9.96 -5.90 8.11
N LYS A 20 -9.62 -4.83 7.37
CA LYS A 20 -9.51 -3.45 7.89
C LYS A 20 -10.84 -2.92 8.46
N LEU A 21 -11.98 -3.52 8.12
CA LEU A 21 -13.30 -3.12 8.67
C LEU A 21 -13.53 -3.58 10.12
N PHE A 22 -12.66 -4.43 10.67
CA PHE A 22 -12.87 -5.07 11.97
C PHE A 22 -11.69 -4.83 12.88
N ASN A 23 -11.97 -4.57 14.16
CA ASN A 23 -10.95 -4.47 15.21
C ASN A 23 -11.36 -5.37 16.40
N PRO A 24 -10.60 -6.44 16.71
CA PRO A 24 -9.40 -6.91 16.00
C PRO A 24 -9.73 -7.52 14.63
N ALA A 25 -8.74 -7.54 13.73
CA ALA A 25 -8.87 -8.16 12.42
C ALA A 25 -9.14 -9.68 12.56
N PRO A 26 -10.11 -10.25 11.82
CA PRO A 26 -10.44 -11.66 11.94
C PRO A 26 -9.31 -12.56 11.39
N GLY A 27 -8.97 -13.59 12.17
CA GLY A 27 -8.14 -14.70 11.71
C GLY A 27 -8.77 -15.45 10.52
N LYS A 28 -7.99 -16.28 9.83
CA LYS A 28 -8.40 -16.95 8.57
C LYS A 28 -9.68 -17.78 8.74
N THR A 29 -9.77 -18.58 9.79
CA THR A 29 -10.94 -19.43 10.08
C THR A 29 -12.18 -18.58 10.35
N ALA A 30 -12.07 -17.59 11.25
CA ALA A 30 -13.17 -16.69 11.59
C ALA A 30 -13.67 -15.89 10.37
N PHE A 31 -12.75 -15.49 9.49
CA PHE A 31 -13.11 -14.82 8.24
C PHE A 31 -13.97 -15.71 7.34
N HIS A 32 -13.57 -16.96 7.12
CA HIS A 32 -14.36 -17.90 6.32
C HIS A 32 -15.72 -18.21 6.97
N ASP A 33 -15.79 -18.29 8.29
CA ASP A 33 -17.07 -18.44 9.00
C ASP A 33 -17.99 -17.25 8.76
N TRP A 34 -17.48 -16.02 8.75
CA TRP A 34 -18.27 -14.82 8.48
C TRP A 34 -18.74 -14.72 7.05
N VAL A 35 -17.93 -15.21 6.11
CA VAL A 35 -18.32 -15.39 4.71
C VAL A 35 -19.47 -16.40 4.59
N ASN A 36 -19.35 -17.56 5.25
CA ASN A 36 -20.40 -18.60 5.24
C ASN A 36 -21.70 -18.12 5.92
N LYS A 37 -21.58 -17.30 6.96
CA LYS A 37 -22.71 -16.65 7.65
C LYS A 37 -23.32 -15.47 6.86
N GLY A 38 -22.76 -15.12 5.70
CA GLY A 38 -23.25 -14.04 4.83
C GLY A 38 -23.05 -12.64 5.40
N ARG A 39 -22.14 -12.47 6.38
CA ARG A 39 -21.71 -11.15 6.88
C ARG A 39 -20.75 -10.49 5.90
N ILE A 40 -19.85 -11.29 5.31
CA ILE A 40 -18.94 -10.86 4.24
C ILE A 40 -19.50 -11.38 2.92
N VAL A 41 -19.61 -10.50 1.93
CA VAL A 41 -20.23 -10.82 0.64
C VAL A 41 -19.15 -11.18 -0.37
N LYS A 42 -19.20 -12.38 -0.95
CA LYS A 42 -18.27 -12.80 -2.03
C LYS A 42 -18.60 -12.09 -3.34
N ALA A 43 -17.57 -11.72 -4.09
CA ALA A 43 -17.73 -11.33 -5.49
C ALA A 43 -18.02 -12.57 -6.35
N ARG A 44 -19.10 -12.55 -7.13
CA ARG A 44 -19.44 -13.68 -8.01
C ARG A 44 -18.47 -13.73 -9.19
N GLY A 45 -17.98 -14.92 -9.52
CA GLY A 45 -17.06 -15.12 -10.64
C GLY A 45 -15.61 -14.71 -10.39
N LEU A 46 -15.28 -14.16 -9.21
CA LEU A 46 -13.93 -13.75 -8.84
C LEU A 46 -13.47 -14.48 -7.57
N THR A 47 -12.70 -15.54 -7.75
CA THR A 47 -12.16 -16.35 -6.63
C THR A 47 -11.22 -15.52 -5.77
N GLY A 48 -11.47 -15.49 -4.46
CA GLY A 48 -10.65 -14.74 -3.50
C GLY A 48 -11.01 -13.26 -3.34
N TYR A 49 -12.05 -12.78 -4.04
CA TYR A 49 -12.53 -11.39 -3.97
C TYR A 49 -13.87 -11.28 -3.24
N PHE A 50 -14.06 -10.13 -2.59
CA PHE A 50 -15.22 -9.80 -1.77
C PHE A 50 -15.75 -8.41 -2.15
N LEU A 51 -17.03 -8.17 -1.93
CA LEU A 51 -17.69 -6.90 -2.23
C LEU A 51 -17.65 -5.99 -1.01
N LEU A 52 -16.98 -4.84 -1.13
CA LEU A 52 -16.73 -3.93 -0.01
C LEU A 52 -18.02 -3.29 0.50
N ASN A 53 -18.79 -2.63 -0.36
CA ASN A 53 -19.99 -1.90 0.03
C ASN A 53 -21.11 -2.85 0.46
N ALA A 54 -21.33 -3.95 -0.25
CA ALA A 54 -22.27 -4.98 0.18
C ALA A 54 -21.89 -5.56 1.56
N THR A 55 -20.60 -5.76 1.85
CA THR A 55 -20.14 -6.20 3.18
C THR A 55 -20.39 -5.12 4.23
N ARG A 56 -20.04 -3.84 3.96
CA ARG A 56 -20.28 -2.71 4.87
C ARG A 56 -21.77 -2.57 5.22
N LEU A 57 -22.67 -2.65 4.24
CA LEU A 57 -24.12 -2.64 4.46
C LEU A 57 -24.59 -3.81 5.35
N ARG A 58 -24.00 -5.01 5.20
CA ARG A 58 -24.32 -6.18 6.03
C ARG A 58 -23.93 -6.01 7.50
N ILE A 59 -22.83 -5.32 7.75
CA ILE A 59 -22.34 -5.02 9.11
C ILE A 59 -22.82 -3.65 9.61
N ARG A 60 -23.79 -3.03 8.93
CA ARG A 60 -24.41 -1.74 9.27
C ARG A 60 -23.42 -0.55 9.27
N MET A 61 -22.41 -0.61 8.42
CA MET A 61 -21.53 0.51 8.12
C MET A 61 -22.01 1.24 6.85
N PRO A 62 -21.84 2.57 6.78
CA PRO A 62 -22.16 3.31 5.57
C PRO A 62 -21.26 2.86 4.41
N PRO A 63 -21.78 2.77 3.17
CA PRO A 63 -20.98 2.47 1.99
C PRO A 63 -19.95 3.58 1.74
N VAL A 64 -18.86 3.24 1.07
CA VAL A 64 -17.86 4.21 0.59
C VAL A 64 -18.25 4.71 -0.79
N ASP A 65 -17.88 5.97 -1.09
CA ASP A 65 -17.88 6.46 -2.46
C ASP A 65 -16.77 5.73 -3.23
N VAL A 66 -17.17 4.93 -4.22
CA VAL A 66 -16.25 4.10 -5.01
C VAL A 66 -15.27 4.95 -5.82
N LYS A 67 -15.65 6.14 -6.27
CA LYS A 67 -14.75 7.02 -7.05
C LYS A 67 -13.67 7.61 -6.16
N ALA A 68 -14.07 8.13 -5.00
CA ALA A 68 -13.12 8.63 -4.00
C ALA A 68 -12.19 7.51 -3.51
N TYR A 69 -12.75 6.35 -3.15
CA TYR A 69 -11.98 5.20 -2.67
C TYR A 69 -10.94 4.71 -3.69
N ARG A 70 -11.28 4.64 -4.99
CA ARG A 70 -10.30 4.29 -6.04
C ARG A 70 -9.18 5.31 -6.16
N LYS A 71 -9.49 6.60 -6.05
CA LYS A 71 -8.51 7.67 -6.10
C LYS A 71 -7.55 7.57 -4.91
N ASP A 72 -8.07 7.34 -3.71
CA ASP A 72 -7.27 7.22 -2.50
C ASP A 72 -6.38 5.97 -2.55
N CYS A 73 -6.90 4.82 -2.99
CA CYS A 73 -6.08 3.63 -3.20
C CYS A 73 -4.98 3.86 -4.24
N SER A 74 -5.26 4.60 -5.31
CA SER A 74 -4.23 4.93 -6.31
C SER A 74 -3.16 5.88 -5.77
N ALA A 75 -3.54 6.80 -4.87
CA ALA A 75 -2.61 7.72 -4.23
C ALA A 75 -1.71 6.99 -3.20
N GLU A 76 -2.29 6.10 -2.39
CA GLU A 76 -1.53 5.27 -1.44
C GLU A 76 -0.54 4.35 -2.16
N GLN A 77 -0.98 3.71 -3.26
CA GLN A 77 -0.11 2.91 -4.13
C GLN A 77 1.00 3.73 -4.78
N GLN A 78 0.68 4.95 -5.24
CA GLN A 78 1.66 5.83 -5.85
C GLN A 78 2.70 6.32 -4.83
N ALA A 79 2.26 6.71 -3.62
CA ALA A 79 3.14 7.12 -2.54
C ALA A 79 4.05 5.95 -2.10
N GLN A 80 3.49 4.74 -1.96
CA GLN A 80 4.26 3.55 -1.64
C GLN A 80 5.29 3.24 -2.73
N LYS A 81 4.92 3.40 -4.01
CA LYS A 81 5.84 3.23 -5.13
C LYS A 81 6.94 4.29 -5.13
N GLU A 82 6.62 5.55 -4.89
CA GLU A 82 7.62 6.62 -4.82
C GLU A 82 8.62 6.41 -3.69
N LEU A 83 8.12 5.99 -2.54
CA LEU A 83 8.93 5.60 -1.41
C LEU A 83 9.86 4.43 -1.77
N GLN A 84 9.36 3.37 -2.42
CA GLN A 84 10.16 2.24 -2.94
C GLN A 84 11.29 2.68 -3.89
N LEU A 85 11.02 3.64 -4.78
CA LEU A 85 12.03 4.19 -5.69
C LEU A 85 13.07 5.03 -4.94
N GLY A 86 12.65 5.80 -3.94
CA GLY A 86 13.54 6.50 -3.02
C GLY A 86 14.49 5.56 -2.29
N TYR A 87 13.98 4.41 -1.83
CA TYR A 87 14.80 3.37 -1.21
C TYR A 87 15.84 2.79 -2.16
N LEU A 88 15.45 2.51 -3.41
CA LEU A 88 16.41 2.07 -4.43
C LEU A 88 17.52 3.11 -4.65
N ALA A 89 17.18 4.39 -4.72
CA ALA A 89 18.17 5.46 -4.87
C ALA A 89 19.10 5.56 -3.64
N VAL A 90 18.57 5.46 -2.42
CA VAL A 90 19.37 5.51 -1.19
C VAL A 90 20.33 4.32 -1.10
N LEU A 91 19.89 3.12 -1.45
CA LEU A 91 20.76 1.93 -1.48
C LEU A 91 21.89 2.06 -2.50
N GLU A 92 21.62 2.70 -3.64
CA GLU A 92 22.64 2.98 -4.66
C GLU A 92 23.62 4.10 -4.22
N LEU A 93 23.22 4.96 -3.27
CA LEU A 93 24.12 5.95 -2.66
C LEU A 93 24.98 5.34 -1.54
N ASP A 94 24.38 4.50 -0.69
CA ASP A 94 25.05 3.85 0.45
C ASP A 94 24.43 2.47 0.71
N ASP A 95 25.15 1.42 0.35
CA ASP A 95 24.70 0.03 0.50
C ASP A 95 24.52 -0.39 1.98
N ARG A 96 25.20 0.29 2.90
CA ARG A 96 25.09 0.05 4.36
C ARG A 96 23.69 0.37 4.89
N MET A 97 22.93 1.21 4.18
CA MET A 97 21.56 1.54 4.55
C MET A 97 20.62 0.33 4.49
N PHE A 98 21.00 -0.75 3.80
CA PHE A 98 20.21 -1.99 3.73
C PHE A 98 19.82 -2.54 5.11
N HIS A 99 20.68 -2.38 6.12
CA HIS A 99 20.43 -2.89 7.47
C HIS A 99 19.55 -1.97 8.35
N VAL A 100 19.33 -0.74 7.91
CA VAL A 100 18.64 0.31 8.68
C VAL A 100 17.27 0.64 8.10
N MET A 101 16.94 0.04 6.96
CA MET A 101 15.74 0.31 6.20
C MET A 101 14.53 -0.51 6.70
N PRO A 102 13.33 0.08 6.73
CA PRO A 102 12.10 -0.66 7.01
C PRO A 102 11.85 -1.69 5.91
N ASP A 103 11.17 -2.78 6.30
CA ASP A 103 10.89 -3.94 5.45
C ASP A 103 9.82 -3.59 4.40
N ILE A 104 10.23 -2.80 3.40
CA ILE A 104 9.38 -2.36 2.30
C ILE A 104 9.73 -3.24 1.10
N PRO A 105 8.74 -3.97 0.54
CA PRO A 105 8.99 -4.81 -0.62
C PRO A 105 9.50 -3.95 -1.77
N PHE A 106 10.49 -4.45 -2.52
CA PHE A 106 10.89 -3.82 -3.78
C PHE A 106 9.74 -3.86 -4.79
N PRO A 107 9.69 -2.92 -5.75
CA PRO A 107 8.68 -2.96 -6.80
C PRO A 107 8.91 -4.20 -7.66
N ASP A 108 7.83 -4.95 -7.93
CA ASP A 108 7.89 -6.21 -8.71
C ASP A 108 8.42 -6.00 -10.13
N GLU A 109 8.09 -4.85 -10.75
CA GLU A 109 8.59 -4.44 -12.06
C GLU A 109 8.92 -2.95 -12.07
N LEU A 110 10.10 -2.61 -12.59
CA LEU A 110 10.52 -1.22 -12.83
C LEU A 110 10.25 -0.85 -14.28
N THR A 111 9.47 0.22 -14.48
CA THR A 111 9.30 0.82 -15.80
C THR A 111 10.46 1.77 -16.12
N ASN A 112 10.64 2.13 -17.40
CA ASN A 112 11.63 3.16 -17.77
C ASN A 112 11.42 4.49 -17.03
N ALA A 113 10.17 4.88 -16.76
CA ALA A 113 9.88 6.09 -16.00
C ALA A 113 10.36 5.97 -14.53
N ASP A 114 10.25 4.79 -13.94
CA ASP A 114 10.71 4.53 -12.59
C ASP A 114 12.25 4.61 -12.50
N VAL A 115 12.95 4.05 -13.49
CA VAL A 115 14.41 4.16 -13.61
C VAL A 115 14.83 5.62 -13.73
N GLN A 116 14.16 6.42 -14.57
CA GLN A 116 14.47 7.84 -14.70
C GLN A 116 14.24 8.62 -13.41
N LYS A 117 13.21 8.28 -12.62
CA LYS A 117 13.01 8.86 -11.29
C LYS A 117 14.17 8.55 -10.34
N VAL A 118 14.62 7.29 -10.30
CA VAL A 118 15.76 6.89 -9.46
C VAL A 118 17.03 7.63 -9.87
N LEU A 119 17.33 7.68 -11.17
CA LEU A 119 18.48 8.42 -11.70
C LEU A 119 18.41 9.90 -11.35
N HIS A 120 17.23 10.52 -11.45
CA HIS A 120 17.06 11.92 -11.07
C HIS A 120 17.37 12.17 -9.59
N ILE A 121 16.88 11.31 -8.67
CA ILE A 121 17.19 11.39 -7.24
C ILE A 121 18.72 11.28 -7.04
N LEU A 122 19.36 10.32 -7.70
CA LEU A 122 20.81 10.14 -7.63
C LEU A 122 21.58 11.37 -8.14
N ASP A 123 21.16 11.95 -9.27
CA ASP A 123 21.81 13.13 -9.85
C ASP A 123 21.74 14.34 -8.90
N VAL A 124 20.62 14.50 -8.18
CA VAL A 124 20.45 15.58 -7.19
C VAL A 124 21.31 15.34 -5.94
N HIS A 125 21.32 14.11 -5.42
CA HIS A 125 21.86 13.84 -4.08
C HIS A 125 23.31 13.37 -4.07
N ARG A 126 23.81 12.72 -5.13
CA ARG A 126 25.16 12.15 -5.19
C ARG A 126 26.27 13.19 -4.98
N PRO A 127 26.22 14.41 -5.55
CA PRO A 127 27.24 15.43 -5.30
C PRO A 127 27.28 15.87 -3.83
N VAL A 128 26.10 16.12 -3.25
CA VAL A 128 25.99 16.56 -1.85
C VAL A 128 26.41 15.45 -0.89
N TYR A 129 25.95 14.22 -1.13
CA TYR A 129 26.31 13.06 -0.32
C TYR A 129 27.82 12.77 -0.31
N ALA A 130 28.53 13.07 -1.41
CA ALA A 130 29.98 12.93 -1.49
C ALA A 130 30.74 13.90 -0.56
N GLU A 131 30.14 15.03 -0.23
CA GLU A 131 30.70 16.04 0.68
C GLU A 131 30.35 15.77 2.16
N VAL A 132 29.40 14.88 2.44
CA VAL A 132 29.03 14.52 3.81
C VAL A 132 30.14 13.63 4.40
N GLU A 133 30.78 14.12 5.46
CA GLU A 133 31.78 13.37 6.21
C GLU A 133 31.15 12.68 7.42
N GLY A 134 31.57 11.44 7.67
CA GLY A 134 31.12 10.65 8.82
C GLY A 134 29.94 9.72 8.52
N ASP A 135 29.97 8.53 9.13
CA ASP A 135 28.97 7.49 8.89
C ASP A 135 27.60 7.84 9.46
N LEU A 136 27.56 8.54 10.60
CA LEU A 136 26.32 8.95 11.25
C LEU A 136 25.62 10.06 10.45
N GLU A 137 26.38 11.02 9.94
CA GLU A 137 25.93 12.13 9.13
C GLU A 137 25.41 11.63 7.77
N LYS A 138 26.10 10.67 7.16
CA LYS A 138 25.65 9.99 5.93
C LYS A 138 24.33 9.24 6.14
N ALA A 139 24.21 8.47 7.23
CA ALA A 139 22.98 7.79 7.57
C ALA A 139 21.82 8.78 7.82
N ALA A 140 22.08 9.88 8.53
CA ALA A 140 21.10 10.95 8.76
C ALA A 140 20.67 11.63 7.46
N TYR A 141 21.61 11.86 6.54
CA TYR A 141 21.32 12.41 5.21
C TYR A 141 20.43 11.48 4.39
N CYS A 142 20.78 10.19 4.31
CA CYS A 142 19.96 9.17 3.64
C CYS A 142 18.55 9.08 4.24
N LYS A 143 18.43 9.16 5.57
CA LYS A 143 17.13 9.23 6.24
C LYS A 143 16.35 10.48 5.83
N GLY A 144 17.00 11.64 5.76
CA GLY A 144 16.37 12.89 5.32
C GLY A 144 15.80 12.84 3.89
N ILE A 145 16.45 12.11 2.98
CA ILE A 145 15.93 11.88 1.62
C ILE A 145 14.59 11.11 1.69
N LEU A 146 14.53 10.06 2.51
CA LEU A 146 13.35 9.21 2.64
C LEU A 146 12.20 9.95 3.33
N ASP A 147 12.51 10.71 4.39
CA ASP A 147 11.52 11.53 5.11
C ASP A 147 10.93 12.64 4.22
N ALA A 148 11.65 13.09 3.18
CA ALA A 148 11.14 14.07 2.22
C ALA A 148 10.21 13.47 1.14
N LEU A 149 10.23 12.14 0.97
CA LEU A 149 9.43 11.42 -0.02
C LEU A 149 8.15 10.78 0.56
N GLY A 150 8.07 10.62 1.89
CA GLY A 150 6.92 10.06 2.61
C GLY A 150 6.00 11.12 3.22
#